data_AF-A0A1H9XRI9-F1
#
_entry.id   AF-A0A1H9XRI9-F1
#
_cell.length_a   1.000
_cell.length_b   1.000
_cell.length_c   1.000
_cell.angle_alpha   90.00
_cell.angle_beta   90.00
_cell.angle_gamma   90.00
#
_symmetry.space_group_name_H-M   'P 1'
#
loop_
_entity.id
_entity.type
_entity.pdbx_description
1 polymer ?
#
loop_
_entity_poly.entity_id
_entity_poly.type
_entity_poly.pdbx_seq_one_letter_code
_entity_poly.pdbx_strand_id
1 'polypeptide(L)'
;MGSPVEWSLRRDTLKNAFDPLVRPILAAQPFRYYDEASMVRHLERVLANAGIPTTREARLRIFGRIDLRTTGRWPVGIEVKARDNGRYAIEQQLACYARSGLLHGLILVTAVERHLRLGDIGLGLAFLVVHLSGAVRAPTLATRL
;
A
#
# COMPACT_ATOMS: atom_id res chain seq x y z
N MET A 1 24.88 -10.75 -8.66
CA MET A 1 24.05 -11.52 -7.71
C MET A 1 24.28 -10.92 -6.33
N GLY A 2 23.32 -10.16 -5.78
CA GLY A 2 23.42 -9.65 -4.41
C GLY A 2 23.14 -10.77 -3.41
N SER A 3 23.93 -10.88 -2.35
CA SER A 3 23.85 -11.94 -1.34
C SER A 3 22.46 -12.00 -0.69
N PRO A 4 21.85 -13.19 -0.48
CA PRO A 4 20.55 -13.36 0.18
C PRO A 4 20.44 -12.63 1.54
N VAL A 5 21.57 -12.49 2.26
CA VAL A 5 21.65 -11.84 3.57
C VAL A 5 21.48 -10.31 3.44
N GLU A 6 22.02 -9.71 2.39
CA GLU A 6 21.90 -8.27 2.14
C GLU A 6 20.45 -7.86 1.82
N TRP A 7 19.71 -8.73 1.11
CA TRP A 7 18.30 -8.52 0.82
C TRP A 7 17.40 -8.68 2.05
N SER A 8 17.70 -9.62 2.95
CA SER A 8 16.95 -9.79 4.20
C SER A 8 17.12 -8.60 5.14
N LEU A 9 18.35 -8.10 5.31
CA LEU A 9 18.63 -6.90 6.10
C LEU A 9 17.91 -5.67 5.54
N ARG A 10 17.85 -5.50 4.21
CA ARG A 10 17.08 -4.42 3.57
C ARG A 10 15.58 -4.57 3.76
N ARG A 11 15.06 -5.80 3.77
CA ARG A 11 13.63 -6.08 3.97
C ARG A 11 13.15 -5.59 5.34
N ASP A 12 13.85 -6.00 6.39
CA ASP A 12 13.51 -5.62 7.76
C ASP A 12 13.81 -4.15 8.00
N THR A 13 14.90 -3.61 7.43
CA THR A 13 15.23 -2.18 7.54
C THR A 13 14.17 -1.30 6.88
N LEU A 14 13.70 -1.64 5.67
CA LEU A 14 12.65 -0.87 4.99
C LEU A 14 11.31 -0.99 5.70
N LYS A 15 10.95 -2.19 6.17
CA LYS A 15 9.76 -2.38 7.01
C LYS A 15 9.88 -1.53 8.28
N ASN A 16 10.99 -1.60 8.99
CA ASN A 16 11.23 -0.88 10.25
C ASN A 16 11.41 0.65 10.07
N ALA A 17 11.83 1.13 8.89
CA ALA A 17 11.95 2.55 8.61
C ALA A 17 10.63 3.15 8.11
N PHE A 18 9.87 2.40 7.32
CA PHE A 18 8.65 2.89 6.68
C PHE A 18 7.43 2.77 7.59
N ASP A 19 7.38 1.73 8.43
CA ASP A 19 6.31 1.51 9.39
C ASP A 19 6.12 2.67 10.40
N PRO A 20 7.17 3.17 11.10
CA PRO A 20 7.02 4.30 12.02
C PRO A 20 6.84 5.64 11.31
N LEU A 21 7.14 5.76 10.01
CA LEU A 21 6.83 6.96 9.25
C LEU A 21 5.35 6.97 8.86
N VAL A 22 4.84 5.86 8.32
CA VAL A 22 3.51 5.83 7.71
C VAL A 22 2.40 5.48 8.69
N ARG A 23 2.63 4.61 9.68
CA ARG A 23 1.59 4.27 10.65
C ARG A 23 1.09 5.47 11.46
N PRO A 24 1.93 6.33 12.06
CA PRO A 24 1.43 7.45 12.85
C PRO A 24 0.67 8.48 11.99
N ILE A 25 1.17 8.72 10.78
CA ILE A 25 0.55 9.61 9.80
C ILE A 25 -0.86 9.11 9.44
N LEU A 26 -1.01 7.82 9.17
CA LEU A 26 -2.30 7.22 8.80
C LEU A 26 -3.22 7.06 10.01
N ALA A 27 -2.68 6.78 11.20
CA ALA A 27 -3.45 6.64 12.43
C ALA A 27 -3.99 7.98 12.97
N ALA A 28 -3.32 9.10 12.67
CA ALA A 28 -3.71 10.43 13.13
C ALA A 28 -4.84 11.08 12.32
N GLN A 29 -5.37 10.41 11.29
CA GLN A 29 -6.34 11.01 10.36
C GLN A 29 -7.67 10.24 10.37
N PRO A 30 -8.82 10.90 10.57
CA PRO A 30 -10.12 10.28 10.34
C PRO A 30 -10.30 10.01 8.84
N PHE A 31 -10.22 8.74 8.45
CA PHE A 31 -10.42 8.33 7.05
C PHE A 31 -11.90 8.23 6.73
N ARG A 32 -12.49 9.24 6.10
CA ARG A 32 -13.80 9.10 5.43
C ARG A 32 -13.59 8.78 3.96
N TYR A 33 -14.14 7.66 3.51
CA TYR A 33 -13.97 7.18 2.13
C TYR A 33 -15.29 6.65 1.55
N TYR A 34 -15.43 6.75 0.22
CA TYR A 34 -16.58 6.22 -0.52
C TYR A 34 -16.20 4.95 -1.29
N ASP A 35 -15.00 4.98 -1.87
CA ASP A 35 -14.38 3.97 -2.73
C ASP A 35 -12.85 4.01 -2.62
N GLU A 36 -12.16 3.08 -3.31
CA GLU A 36 -10.69 3.00 -3.33
C GLU A 36 -10.06 4.27 -3.90
N ALA A 37 -10.65 4.88 -4.94
CA ALA A 37 -10.13 6.09 -5.54
C ALA A 37 -10.11 7.28 -4.55
N SER A 38 -11.13 7.40 -3.71
CA SER A 38 -11.19 8.41 -2.64
C SER A 38 -10.15 8.15 -1.56
N MET A 39 -9.88 6.88 -1.23
CA MET A 39 -8.82 6.51 -0.30
C MET A 39 -7.45 6.87 -0.86
N VAL A 40 -7.17 6.53 -2.12
CA VAL A 40 -5.93 6.86 -2.83
C VAL A 40 -5.68 8.37 -2.82
N ARG A 41 -6.68 9.19 -3.17
CA ARG A 41 -6.57 10.67 -3.14
C ARG A 41 -6.32 11.22 -1.73
N HIS A 42 -6.88 10.59 -0.70
CA HIS A 42 -6.61 11.00 0.67
C HIS A 42 -5.18 10.63 1.07
N LEU A 43 -4.75 9.39 0.79
CA LEU A 43 -3.39 8.92 1.07
C LEU A 43 -2.33 9.78 0.37
N GLU A 44 -2.53 10.09 -0.91
CA GLU A 44 -1.62 10.96 -1.67
C GLU A 44 -1.42 12.32 -0.99
N ARG A 45 -2.52 12.98 -0.56
CA ARG A 45 -2.44 14.26 0.16
C ARG A 45 -1.70 14.14 1.50
N VAL A 46 -2.01 13.09 2.25
CA VAL A 46 -1.40 12.84 3.55
C VAL A 46 0.11 12.56 3.41
N LEU A 47 0.51 11.76 2.43
CA LEU A 47 1.91 11.48 2.12
C LEU A 47 2.63 12.73 1.60
N ALA A 48 2.00 13.52 0.74
CA ALA A 48 2.55 14.78 0.25
C ALA A 48 2.80 15.79 1.39
N ASN A 49 1.86 15.92 2.33
CA ASN A 49 2.01 16.78 3.51
C ASN A 49 3.17 16.32 4.43
N ALA A 50 3.51 15.03 4.38
CA ALA A 50 4.65 14.47 5.09
C ALA A 50 5.96 14.54 4.29
N GLY A 51 5.97 15.20 3.13
CA GLY A 51 7.14 15.29 2.27
C GLY A 51 7.49 14.00 1.53
N ILE A 52 6.51 13.08 1.37
CA ILE A 52 6.68 11.81 0.65
C ILE A 52 5.98 11.92 -0.72
N PRO A 53 6.70 12.35 -1.77
CA PRO A 53 6.13 12.49 -3.11
C PRO A 53 5.77 11.13 -3.72
N THR A 54 4.58 11.02 -4.32
CA THR A 54 4.07 9.80 -4.94
C THR A 54 3.61 10.01 -6.39
N THR A 55 3.61 8.94 -7.18
CA THR A 55 2.97 8.86 -8.50
C THR A 55 1.76 7.93 -8.43
N ARG A 56 0.62 8.39 -8.94
CA ARG A 56 -0.63 7.59 -9.05
C ARG A 56 -0.63 6.65 -10.24
N GLU A 57 -1.33 5.53 -10.08
CA GLU A 57 -1.51 4.49 -11.12
C GLU A 57 -0.19 4.12 -11.81
N ALA A 58 0.86 3.98 -11.01
CA ALA A 58 2.22 3.81 -11.52
C ALA A 58 2.32 2.48 -12.27
N ARG A 59 2.69 2.54 -13.55
CA ARG A 59 2.88 1.34 -14.39
C ARG A 59 4.08 0.53 -13.90
N LEU A 60 3.85 -0.76 -13.68
CA LEU A 60 4.87 -1.76 -13.36
C LEU A 60 5.15 -2.66 -14.59
N ARG A 61 5.31 -2.04 -15.76
CA ARG A 61 5.47 -2.74 -17.06
C ARG A 61 4.30 -3.71 -17.30
N ILE A 62 4.59 -4.95 -17.70
CA ILE A 62 3.61 -6.01 -17.95
C ILE A 62 2.93 -6.51 -16.66
N PHE A 63 3.42 -6.13 -15.48
CA PHE A 63 2.90 -6.57 -14.18
C PHE A 63 1.73 -5.70 -13.68
N GLY A 64 1.23 -4.78 -14.51
CA GLY A 64 0.04 -3.98 -14.23
C GLY A 64 0.35 -2.57 -13.72
N ARG A 65 -0.54 -2.05 -12.89
CA ARG A 65 -0.47 -0.71 -12.30
C ARG A 65 -0.73 -0.80 -10.81
N ILE A 66 0.07 -0.09 -10.01
CA ILE A 66 -0.14 0.06 -8.58
C ILE A 66 -0.74 1.42 -8.26
N ASP A 67 -1.63 1.48 -7.26
CA ASP A 67 -2.39 2.69 -6.96
C ASP A 67 -1.50 3.92 -6.70
N LEU A 68 -0.46 3.74 -5.88
CA LEU A 68 0.55 4.74 -5.59
C LEU A 68 1.95 4.12 -5.58
N ARG A 69 2.93 4.93 -5.98
CA ARG A 69 4.36 4.59 -5.85
C ARG A 69 5.12 5.79 -5.32
N THR A 70 5.89 5.62 -4.25
CA THR A 70 6.77 6.69 -3.75
C THR A 70 7.87 6.97 -4.76
N THR A 71 8.25 8.24 -4.85
CA THR A 71 9.38 8.69 -5.68
C THR A 71 10.62 8.86 -4.79
N GLY A 72 11.77 8.49 -5.31
CA GLY A 72 13.03 8.50 -4.56
C GLY A 72 13.92 7.29 -4.86
N ARG A 73 15.02 7.18 -4.13
CA ARG A 73 16.02 6.12 -4.32
C ARG A 73 15.48 4.72 -4.06
N TRP A 74 14.52 4.60 -3.14
CA TRP A 74 13.95 3.33 -2.69
C TRP A 74 12.43 3.34 -2.87
N PRO A 75 11.93 3.19 -4.12
CA PRO A 75 10.50 3.27 -4.39
C PRO A 75 9.73 2.16 -3.67
N VAL A 76 8.67 2.55 -2.99
CA VAL A 76 7.70 1.68 -2.31
C VAL A 76 6.37 1.78 -3.04
N GLY A 77 5.78 0.63 -3.32
CA GLY A 77 4.44 0.54 -3.89
C GLY A 77 3.38 0.51 -2.78
N ILE A 78 2.27 1.19 -2.99
CA ILE A 78 1.14 1.21 -2.07
C ILE A 78 -0.10 0.81 -2.86
N GLU A 79 -0.68 -0.32 -2.48
CA GLU A 79 -1.96 -0.81 -2.99
C GLU A 79 -3.05 -0.53 -1.97
N VAL A 80 -4.22 -0.13 -2.43
CA VAL A 80 -5.34 0.29 -1.59
C VAL A 80 -6.54 -0.63 -1.80
N LYS A 81 -7.13 -1.10 -0.69
CA LYS A 81 -8.32 -1.95 -0.73
C LYS A 81 -9.41 -1.46 0.22
N ALA A 82 -10.50 -0.98 -0.34
CA ALA A 82 -11.69 -0.54 0.39
C ALA A 82 -12.70 -1.68 0.60
N ARG A 83 -12.63 -2.71 -0.25
CA ARG A 83 -13.48 -3.89 -0.25
C ARG A 83 -12.62 -5.13 -0.40
N ASP A 84 -13.19 -6.26 0.01
CA ASP A 84 -12.52 -7.53 -0.21
C ASP A 84 -12.82 -8.07 -1.60
N ASN A 85 -11.77 -8.52 -2.25
CA ASN A 85 -11.81 -9.17 -3.56
C ASN A 85 -11.41 -10.66 -3.44
N GLY A 86 -11.29 -11.16 -2.21
CA GLY A 86 -10.83 -12.50 -1.87
C GLY A 86 -9.32 -12.52 -1.59
N ARG A 87 -8.94 -13.29 -0.56
CA ARG A 87 -7.54 -13.44 -0.12
C ARG A 87 -6.59 -13.85 -1.25
N TYR A 88 -6.98 -14.84 -2.04
CA TYR A 88 -6.13 -15.36 -3.11
C TYR A 88 -5.89 -14.32 -4.22
N ALA A 89 -6.89 -13.51 -4.55
CA ALA A 89 -6.77 -12.48 -5.57
C ALA A 89 -5.78 -11.39 -5.15
N ILE A 90 -5.85 -10.93 -3.90
CA ILE A 90 -4.91 -9.91 -3.39
C ILE A 90 -3.49 -10.47 -3.24
N GLU A 91 -3.33 -11.71 -2.80
CA GLU A 91 -2.00 -12.36 -2.74
C GLU A 91 -1.35 -12.45 -4.12
N GLN A 92 -2.09 -12.92 -5.14
CA GLN A 92 -1.62 -12.99 -6.52
C GLN A 92 -1.26 -11.62 -7.08
N GLN A 93 -2.09 -10.60 -6.83
CA GLN A 93 -1.84 -9.24 -7.26
C GLN A 93 -0.53 -8.68 -6.67
N LEU A 94 -0.35 -8.82 -5.35
CA LEU A 94 0.85 -8.35 -4.64
C LEU A 94 2.11 -9.11 -5.09
N ALA A 95 2.01 -10.43 -5.28
CA ALA A 95 3.09 -11.24 -5.82
C ALA A 95 3.48 -10.81 -7.25
N CYS A 96 2.50 -10.48 -8.09
CA CYS A 96 2.74 -9.95 -9.43
C CYS A 96 3.54 -8.64 -9.39
N TYR A 97 3.15 -7.72 -8.52
CA TYR A 97 3.86 -6.44 -8.36
C TYR A 97 5.28 -6.63 -7.83
N ALA A 98 5.47 -7.53 -6.87
CA ALA A 98 6.79 -7.85 -6.32
C ALA A 98 7.74 -8.40 -7.39
N ARG A 99 7.23 -9.24 -8.30
CA ARG A 99 8.00 -9.79 -9.43
C ARG A 99 8.43 -8.75 -10.46
N SER A 100 7.90 -7.53 -10.44
CA SER A 100 8.32 -6.48 -11.35
C SER A 100 9.77 -6.04 -11.18
N GLY A 101 10.34 -6.22 -9.98
CA GLY A 101 11.68 -5.73 -9.63
C GLY A 101 11.81 -4.20 -9.57
N LEU A 102 10.71 -3.47 -9.69
CA LEU A 102 10.69 -1.99 -9.71
C LEU A 102 10.46 -1.36 -8.33
N LEU A 103 10.17 -2.19 -7.32
CA LEU A 103 9.79 -1.79 -5.98
C LEU A 103 10.75 -2.42 -4.96
N HIS A 104 11.05 -1.67 -3.91
CA HIS A 104 11.85 -2.15 -2.78
C HIS A 104 10.97 -2.60 -1.60
N GLY A 105 9.71 -2.16 -1.60
CA GLY A 105 8.69 -2.55 -0.63
C GLY A 105 7.29 -2.41 -1.20
N LEU A 106 6.35 -3.10 -0.56
CA LEU A 106 4.92 -3.03 -0.82
C LEU A 106 4.17 -2.76 0.47
N ILE A 107 3.11 -1.96 0.36
CA ILE A 107 2.19 -1.68 1.45
C ILE A 107 0.78 -1.93 0.95
N LEU A 108 0.04 -2.74 1.68
CA LEU A 108 -1.40 -2.83 1.52
C LEU A 108 -2.06 -1.91 2.54
N VAL A 109 -2.65 -0.82 2.09
CA VAL A 109 -3.53 0.02 2.91
C VAL A 109 -4.95 -0.45 2.72
N THR A 110 -5.65 -0.80 3.80
CA THR A 110 -6.94 -1.44 3.68
C THR A 110 -7.93 -1.08 4.77
N ALA A 111 -9.21 -1.05 4.41
CA ALA A 111 -10.33 -0.99 5.35
C ALA A 111 -10.94 -2.38 5.62
N VAL A 112 -10.32 -3.45 5.11
CA VAL A 112 -10.80 -4.82 5.23
C VAL A 112 -9.98 -5.54 6.29
N GLU A 113 -10.57 -5.76 7.46
CA GLU A 113 -9.87 -6.32 8.63
C GLU A 113 -9.20 -7.67 8.35
N ARG A 114 -9.84 -8.55 7.58
CA ARG A 114 -9.27 -9.87 7.25
C ARG A 114 -7.94 -9.82 6.49
N HIS A 115 -7.62 -8.71 5.82
CA HIS A 115 -6.32 -8.53 5.17
C HIS A 115 -5.16 -8.42 6.16
N LEU A 116 -5.40 -8.18 7.45
CA LEU A 116 -4.36 -8.22 8.48
C LEU A 116 -3.64 -9.57 8.55
N ARG A 117 -4.29 -10.65 8.11
CA ARG A 117 -3.71 -12.00 8.04
C ARG A 117 -2.72 -12.19 6.88
N LEU A 118 -2.52 -11.17 6.04
CA LEU A 118 -1.58 -11.20 4.90
C LEU A 118 -0.14 -10.83 5.28
N GLY A 119 0.14 -10.46 6.53
CA GLY A 119 1.43 -9.87 6.95
C GLY A 119 2.69 -10.62 6.52
N ASP A 120 2.61 -11.93 6.24
CA ASP A 120 3.75 -12.81 5.95
C ASP A 120 3.62 -13.63 4.66
N ILE A 121 2.94 -13.13 3.62
CA ILE A 121 2.71 -13.87 2.35
C ILE A 121 3.95 -14.09 1.45
N GLY A 122 5.17 -13.96 1.99
CA GLY A 122 6.39 -14.42 1.30
C GLY A 122 6.74 -13.72 -0.03
N LEU A 123 6.44 -12.42 -0.18
CA LEU A 123 6.57 -11.69 -1.47
C LEU A 123 8.01 -11.52 -2.01
N GLY A 124 9.05 -11.91 -1.28
CA GLY A 124 10.43 -11.64 -1.69
C GLY A 124 10.92 -10.21 -1.41
N LEU A 125 10.06 -9.30 -0.92
CA LEU A 125 10.38 -7.90 -0.58
C LEU A 125 9.75 -7.47 0.75
N ALA A 126 10.01 -6.24 1.20
CA ALA A 126 9.42 -5.70 2.44
C ALA A 126 7.91 -5.51 2.25
N PHE A 127 7.11 -6.16 3.09
CA PHE A 127 5.65 -6.06 3.01
C PHE A 127 5.05 -5.61 4.34
N LEU A 128 4.09 -4.69 4.25
CA LEU A 128 3.34 -4.17 5.38
C LEU A 128 1.85 -4.12 5.04
N VAL A 129 1.03 -4.53 6.01
CA VAL A 129 -0.41 -4.27 5.97
C VAL A 129 -0.73 -3.15 6.95
N VAL A 130 -1.35 -2.08 6.46
CA VAL A 130 -1.91 -1.01 7.28
C VAL A 130 -3.43 -1.06 7.20
N HIS A 131 -4.04 -1.44 8.32
CA HIS A 131 -5.49 -1.38 8.46
C HIS A 131 -5.93 -0.02 9.00
N LEU A 132 -6.91 0.59 8.35
CA LEU A 132 -7.48 1.87 8.77
C LEU A 132 -8.64 1.63 9.76
N SER A 133 -8.31 1.23 11.00
CA SER A 133 -9.25 0.74 12.02
C SER A 133 -10.30 1.75 12.52
N GLY A 134 -10.27 3.01 12.07
CA GLY A 134 -11.29 4.04 12.34
C GLY A 134 -11.89 4.65 11.07
N ALA A 135 -11.64 4.06 9.91
CA ALA A 135 -12.13 4.60 8.65
C ALA A 135 -13.63 4.39 8.50
N VAL A 136 -14.37 5.48 8.28
CA VAL A 136 -15.82 5.45 8.12
C VAL A 136 -16.14 5.51 6.63
N ARG A 137 -16.81 4.47 6.13
CA ARG A 137 -17.36 4.53 4.78
C ARG A 137 -18.49 5.56 4.76
N ALA A 138 -18.31 6.63 4.00
CA ALA A 138 -19.36 7.62 3.80
C ALA A 138 -20.45 7.03 2.89
N PRO A 139 -21.74 7.32 3.16
CA PRO A 139 -22.82 6.86 2.30
C PRO A 139 -22.61 7.41 0.90
N THR A 140 -22.72 6.56 -0.12
CA THR A 140 -22.75 7.03 -1.50
C THR A 140 -23.90 8.03 -1.61
N LEU A 141 -23.61 9.30 -1.93
CA LEU A 141 -24.66 10.22 -2.35
C LEU A 141 -25.27 9.60 -3.60
N ALA A 142 -26.42 8.95 -3.45
CA ALA A 142 -27.24 8.61 -4.59
C ALA A 142 -27.54 9.94 -5.27
N THR A 143 -26.95 10.16 -6.44
CA THR A 143 -27.34 11.25 -7.32
C THR A 143 -28.83 11.04 -7.56
N ARG A 144 -29.68 11.80 -6.85
CA ARG A 144 -31.06 11.99 -7.24
C ARG A 144 -31.00 12.84 -8.51
N LEU A 145 -30.96 12.16 -9.65
CA LEU A 145 -31.45 12.70 -10.91
C LEU A 145 -32.94 12.36 -10.98
#